data_AF-A0A0C9YC36-F1
#
_entry.id   AF-A0A0C9YC36-F1
#
_cell.length_a   1.000
_cell.length_b   1.000
_cell.length_c   1.000
_cell.angle_alpha   90.00
_cell.angle_beta   90.00
_cell.angle_gamma   90.00
#
_symmetry.space_group_name_H-M   'P 1'
#
loop_
_entity.id
_entity.type
_entity.pdbx_description
1 polymer ?
#
loop_
_entity_poly.entity_id
_entity_poly.type
_entity_poly.pdbx_seq_one_letter_code
_entity_poly.pdbx_strand_id
1 'polypeptide(L)'
;MVFIKGFKFDKQKIATRFQHKLDGPDDPRIENVITQVMSDISDAAEYAYKLRAGKTVDGVSIFIVYDEADDRAKLEARELGPVEPVIRLAQRDFITGPAVWEIEGV
;
A
#
# COMPACT_ATOMS: atom_id res chain seq x y z
N MET A 1 17.31 -11.71 -4.58
CA MET A 1 16.50 -10.49 -4.78
C MET A 1 15.11 -10.94 -5.16
N VAL A 2 14.08 -10.32 -4.58
CA VAL A 2 12.67 -10.66 -4.87
C VAL A 2 11.99 -9.37 -5.31
N PHE A 3 11.14 -9.44 -6.35
CA PHE A 3 10.31 -8.32 -6.74
C PHE A 3 8.93 -8.43 -6.07
N ILE A 4 8.45 -7.31 -5.53
CA ILE A 4 7.13 -7.19 -4.91
C ILE A 4 6.28 -6.18 -5.65
N LYS A 5 4.99 -6.49 -5.85
CA LYS A 5 4.01 -5.55 -6.37
C LYS A 5 3.15 -5.03 -5.23
N GLY A 6 2.83 -3.75 -5.28
CA GLY A 6 2.01 -3.15 -4.25
C GLY A 6 1.81 -1.66 -4.44
N PHE A 7 1.51 -0.99 -3.35
CA PHE A 7 1.13 0.40 -3.28
C PHE A 7 1.89 1.08 -2.15
N LYS A 8 2.19 2.36 -2.31
CA LYS A 8 2.73 3.18 -1.23
C LYS A 8 1.63 4.03 -0.62
N PHE A 9 1.69 4.26 0.67
CA PHE A 9 0.89 5.32 1.28
C PHE A 9 1.38 6.69 0.82
N ASP A 10 0.42 7.54 0.47
CA ASP A 10 0.66 8.89 0.00
C ASP A 10 0.27 9.86 1.11
N LYS A 11 1.29 10.26 1.90
CA LYS A 11 1.10 11.15 3.05
C LYS A 11 0.45 12.48 2.64
N GLN A 12 0.69 12.94 1.42
CA GLN A 12 0.06 14.16 0.90
C GLN A 12 -1.45 13.95 0.68
N LYS A 13 -1.85 12.84 0.06
CA LYS A 13 -3.28 12.51 -0.09
C LYS A 13 -3.97 12.33 1.26
N ILE A 14 -3.33 11.65 2.20
CA ILE A 14 -3.84 11.46 3.57
C ILE A 14 -4.04 12.82 4.26
N ALA A 15 -3.01 13.69 4.25
CA ALA A 15 -3.09 15.03 4.81
C ALA A 15 -4.22 15.84 4.17
N THR A 16 -4.41 15.73 2.86
CA THR A 16 -5.48 16.43 2.12
C THR A 16 -6.85 15.90 2.53
N ARG A 17 -7.02 14.57 2.61
CA ARG A 17 -8.28 13.93 2.99
C ARG A 17 -8.71 14.26 4.42
N PHE A 18 -7.74 14.46 5.31
CA PHE A 18 -7.93 14.77 6.72
C PHE A 18 -7.40 16.16 7.10
N GLN A 19 -7.46 17.13 6.18
CA GLN A 19 -6.92 18.49 6.38
C GLN A 19 -7.48 19.25 7.60
N HIS A 20 -8.60 18.79 8.17
CA HIS A 20 -9.20 19.34 9.39
C HIS A 20 -8.72 18.66 10.68
N LYS A 21 -7.87 17.62 10.56
CA LYS A 21 -7.33 16.81 11.68
C LYS A 21 -5.82 16.68 11.65
N LEU A 22 -5.17 16.99 10.53
CA LEU A 22 -3.73 16.85 10.32
C LEU A 22 -3.14 18.19 9.86
N ASP A 23 -1.94 18.49 10.35
CA ASP A 23 -1.24 19.75 10.08
C ASP A 23 -0.40 19.70 8.79
N GLY A 24 -0.35 18.56 8.11
CA GLY A 24 0.39 18.37 6.86
C GLY A 24 0.86 16.92 6.65
N PRO A 25 1.60 16.64 5.56
CA PRO A 25 2.11 15.30 5.24
C PRO A 25 3.17 14.78 6.22
N ASP A 26 3.78 15.66 7.02
CA ASP A 26 4.77 15.31 8.03
C ASP A 26 4.17 15.19 9.45
N ASP A 27 2.85 15.30 9.57
CA ASP A 27 2.16 15.15 10.85
C ASP A 27 2.39 13.73 11.42
N PRO A 28 2.87 13.58 12.66
CA PRO A 28 3.13 12.26 13.26
C PRO A 28 1.87 11.39 13.36
N ARG A 29 0.68 11.99 13.38
CA ARG A 29 -0.61 11.27 13.41
C ARG A 29 -0.91 10.55 12.09
N ILE A 30 -0.21 10.87 11.00
CA ILE A 30 -0.37 10.16 9.72
C ILE A 30 -0.07 8.67 9.86
N GLU A 31 0.91 8.29 10.68
CA GLU A 31 1.22 6.87 10.89
C GLU A 31 0.06 6.10 11.54
N ASN A 32 -0.70 6.76 12.42
CA ASN A 32 -1.92 6.18 12.99
C ASN A 32 -3.00 5.99 11.91
N VAL A 33 -3.14 6.96 11.01
CA VAL A 33 -4.09 6.87 9.88
C VAL A 33 -3.67 5.75 8.93
N ILE A 34 -2.39 5.64 8.60
CA ILE A 34 -1.83 4.55 7.78
C ILE A 34 -2.15 3.20 8.41
N THR A 35 -1.92 3.06 9.73
CA THR A 35 -2.20 1.82 10.47
C THR A 35 -3.68 1.46 10.44
N GLN A 36 -4.57 2.43 10.63
CA GLN A 36 -6.02 2.20 10.55
C GLN A 36 -6.45 1.78 9.14
N VAL A 37 -6.00 2.51 8.10
CA VAL A 37 -6.35 2.18 6.71
C VAL A 37 -5.82 0.81 6.31
N MET A 38 -4.62 0.43 6.79
CA MET A 38 -4.10 -0.93 6.61
C MET A 38 -5.01 -1.99 7.24
N SER A 39 -5.52 -1.75 8.45
CA SER A 39 -6.47 -2.65 9.10
C SER A 39 -7.75 -2.78 8.28
N ASP A 40 -8.34 -1.66 7.85
CA ASP A 40 -9.58 -1.64 7.07
C ASP A 40 -9.44 -2.40 5.74
N ILE A 41 -8.31 -2.22 5.03
CA ILE A 41 -8.06 -2.96 3.78
C ILE A 41 -7.82 -4.45 4.07
N SER A 42 -7.12 -4.79 5.15
CA SER A 42 -6.89 -6.17 5.56
C SER A 42 -8.20 -6.90 5.87
N ASP A 43 -9.10 -6.25 6.61
CA ASP A 43 -10.41 -6.79 6.96
C ASP A 43 -11.32 -6.95 5.73
N ALA A 44 -11.29 -5.98 4.81
CA ALA A 44 -12.07 -6.02 3.57
C ALA A 44 -11.58 -7.06 2.55
N ALA A 45 -10.33 -7.50 2.63
CA ALA A 45 -9.72 -8.40 1.65
C ALA A 45 -9.93 -9.90 1.93
N GLU A 46 -10.81 -10.25 2.88
CA GLU A 46 -11.21 -11.64 3.24
C GLU A 46 -10.08 -12.67 3.14
N TYR A 47 -9.03 -12.57 3.97
CA TYR A 47 -7.98 -13.60 4.18
C TYR A 47 -7.22 -14.16 2.95
N ALA A 48 -7.58 -13.83 1.71
CA ALA A 48 -7.17 -14.55 0.50
C ALA A 48 -5.92 -13.95 -0.15
N TYR A 49 -5.63 -12.70 0.15
CA TYR A 49 -4.42 -12.03 -0.27
C TYR A 49 -3.51 -11.97 0.94
N LYS A 50 -2.31 -12.54 0.84
CA LYS A 50 -1.23 -12.35 1.82
C LYS A 50 -0.78 -10.89 1.75
N LEU A 51 -1.66 -9.98 2.13
CA LEU A 51 -1.39 -8.57 2.28
C LEU A 51 -0.33 -8.47 3.38
N ARG A 52 0.93 -8.33 3.00
CA ARG A 52 1.97 -7.92 3.95
C ARG A 52 1.81 -6.41 4.13
N ALA A 53 0.87 -6.06 4.99
CA ALA A 53 0.64 -4.69 5.37
C ALA A 53 1.84 -4.22 6.23
N GLY A 54 2.43 -3.08 5.90
CA GLY A 54 3.33 -2.37 6.81
C GLY A 54 4.80 -2.78 6.77
N LYS A 55 5.33 -3.33 5.68
CA LYS A 55 6.79 -3.35 5.53
C LYS A 55 7.23 -1.95 5.13
N THR A 56 7.91 -1.27 6.04
CA THR A 56 8.65 -0.06 5.70
C THR A 56 9.87 -0.47 4.89
N VAL A 57 9.92 -0.08 3.62
CA VAL A 57 11.11 -0.25 2.76
C VAL A 57 11.70 1.14 2.56
N ASP A 58 12.94 1.33 3.01
CA ASP A 58 13.65 2.61 2.92
C ASP A 58 12.87 3.82 3.49
N GLY A 59 12.19 3.63 4.61
CA GLY A 59 11.36 4.68 5.24
C GLY A 59 10.00 4.91 4.59
N VAL A 60 9.63 4.13 3.57
CA VAL A 60 8.34 4.20 2.89
C VAL A 60 7.41 3.10 3.39
N SER A 61 6.25 3.48 3.92
CA SER A 61 5.19 2.54 4.31
C SER A 61 4.53 1.96 3.06
N ILE A 62 4.90 0.72 2.70
CA ILE A 62 4.38 -0.01 1.55
C ILE A 62 3.26 -0.95 1.99
N PHE A 63 2.18 -0.94 1.22
CA PHE A 63 1.07 -1.86 1.27
C PHE A 63 1.19 -2.86 0.10
N ILE A 64 1.48 -4.13 0.40
CA ILE A 64 1.77 -5.14 -0.62
C ILE A 64 0.50 -5.89 -1.01
N VAL A 65 0.20 -5.96 -2.31
CA VAL A 65 -0.86 -6.83 -2.86
C VAL A 65 -0.16 -8.04 -3.48
N TYR A 66 -0.49 -9.22 -2.97
CA TYR A 66 0.39 -10.38 -2.97
C TYR A 66 0.80 -10.90 -4.35
N ASP A 67 1.90 -10.36 -4.86
CA ASP A 67 2.70 -10.92 -5.94
C ASP A 67 4.18 -10.76 -5.60
N GLU A 68 4.84 -11.89 -5.37
CA GLU A 68 6.29 -12.03 -5.30
C GLU A 68 6.71 -12.85 -6.52
N ALA A 69 7.68 -12.37 -7.29
CA ALA A 69 8.30 -13.14 -8.36
C ALA A 69 9.76 -12.72 -8.56
N ASP A 70 10.54 -13.61 -9.14
CA ASP A 70 11.91 -13.32 -9.58
C ASP A 70 11.93 -12.56 -10.93
N ASP A 71 10.77 -12.39 -11.55
CA ASP A 71 10.57 -11.66 -12.81
C ASP A 71 9.68 -10.44 -12.60
N ARG A 72 10.29 -9.25 -12.72
CA ARG A 72 9.63 -7.96 -12.61
C ARG A 72 8.53 -7.76 -13.66
N ALA A 73 8.75 -8.14 -14.91
CA ALA A 73 7.80 -7.91 -16.00
C ALA A 73 6.53 -8.75 -15.79
N LYS A 74 6.70 -9.99 -15.31
CA LYS A 74 5.59 -10.86 -14.92
C LYS A 74 4.75 -10.25 -13.80
N LEU A 75 5.40 -9.59 -12.84
CA LEU A 75 4.73 -8.90 -11.74
C LEU A 75 3.96 -7.67 -12.24
N GLU A 76 4.59 -6.83 -13.07
CA GLU A 76 3.97 -5.62 -13.63
C GLU A 76 2.68 -5.95 -14.42
N ALA A 77 2.70 -7.04 -15.20
CA ALA A 77 1.56 -7.49 -16.01
C ALA A 77 0.42 -8.14 -15.22
N ARG A 78 0.63 -8.52 -13.95
CA ARG A 78 -0.38 -9.26 -13.18
C ARG A 78 -1.55 -8.38 -12.73
N GLU A 79 -2.78 -8.83 -12.96
CA GLU A 79 -3.98 -8.10 -12.55
C GLU A 79 -4.18 -8.16 -11.03
N LEU A 80 -4.76 -7.09 -10.46
CA LEU A 80 -5.10 -7.03 -9.03
C LEU A 80 -6.25 -7.98 -8.67
N GLY A 81 -7.05 -8.37 -9.66
CA GLY A 81 -8.17 -9.30 -9.48
C GLY A 81 -9.24 -8.76 -8.51
N PRO A 82 -9.87 -9.64 -7.71
CA PRO A 82 -10.96 -9.31 -6.80
C PRO A 82 -10.77 -8.12 -5.83
N VAL A 83 -9.52 -7.74 -5.49
CA VAL A 83 -9.26 -6.59 -4.59
C VAL A 83 -9.24 -5.25 -5.31
N GLU A 84 -9.29 -5.23 -6.64
CA GLU A 84 -9.24 -4.00 -7.44
C GLU A 84 -10.26 -2.93 -6.99
N PRO A 85 -11.54 -3.25 -6.66
CA PRO A 85 -12.48 -2.24 -6.18
C PRO A 85 -12.04 -1.57 -4.88
N VAL A 86 -11.51 -2.34 -3.92
CA VAL A 86 -11.02 -1.82 -2.62
C VAL A 86 -9.79 -0.94 -2.84
N ILE A 87 -8.88 -1.38 -3.71
CA ILE A 87 -7.68 -0.61 -4.08
C ILE A 87 -8.05 0.71 -4.76
N ARG A 88 -9.01 0.72 -5.68
CA ARG A 88 -9.44 1.96 -6.36
C ARG A 88 -10.00 2.98 -5.37
N LEU A 89 -10.73 2.54 -4.36
CA LEU A 89 -11.21 3.43 -3.28
C LEU A 89 -10.05 3.99 -2.47
N ALA A 90 -9.10 3.15 -2.08
CA ALA A 90 -7.92 3.57 -1.33
C ALA A 90 -7.00 4.50 -2.15
N GLN A 91 -6.86 4.29 -3.48
CA GLN A 91 -6.03 5.11 -4.36
C GLN A 91 -6.48 6.57 -4.43
N ARG A 92 -7.78 6.82 -4.27
CA ARG A 92 -8.31 8.19 -4.28
C ARG A 92 -7.76 8.99 -3.11
N ASP A 93 -7.72 8.37 -1.93
CA ASP A 93 -7.58 9.10 -0.67
C ASP A 93 -6.26 8.81 0.07
N PHE A 94 -5.62 7.66 -0.16
CA PHE A 94 -4.59 7.14 0.74
C PHE A 94 -3.34 6.57 0.07
N ILE A 95 -3.45 5.96 -1.11
CA ILE A 95 -2.32 5.22 -1.72
C ILE A 95 -2.01 5.65 -3.15
N THR A 96 -0.81 5.30 -3.61
CA THR A 96 -0.33 5.48 -4.99
C THR A 96 0.35 4.18 -5.46
N GLY A 97 0.19 3.83 -6.75
CA GLY A 97 0.62 2.55 -7.33
C GLY A 97 -0.43 2.02 -8.33
N PRO A 98 -0.36 0.74 -8.75
CA PRO A 98 0.63 -0.25 -8.31
C PRO A 98 2.03 0.08 -8.86
N ALA A 99 3.06 -0.28 -8.11
CA ALA A 99 4.43 -0.29 -8.59
C ALA A 99 5.12 -1.60 -8.18
N VAL A 100 6.28 -1.86 -8.77
CA VAL A 100 7.11 -3.02 -8.44
C VAL A 100 8.40 -2.53 -7.80
N TRP A 101 8.71 -3.07 -6.63
CA TRP A 101 9.93 -2.78 -5.89
C TRP A 101 10.78 -4.03 -5.83
N GLU A 102 12.08 -3.83 -5.90
CA GLU A 102 13.06 -4.84 -5.59
C GLU A 102 13.34 -4.80 -4.10
N ILE A 103 13.25 -5.95 -3.44
CA ILE A 103 13.63 -6.10 -2.04
C ILE A 103 14.75 -7.13 -1.91
N GLU A 104 15.69 -6.86 -1.02
CA GLU A 104 16.60 -7.89 -0.54
C GLU A 104 15.77 -8.99 0.14
N GLY A 105 16.00 -10.24 -0.27
CA GLY A 105 15.36 -11.39 0.37
C GLY A 105 15.87 -11.47 1.80
N VAL A 106 14.95 -11.37 2.76
CA VAL A 106 15.25 -11.57 4.19
C VAL A 106 15.65 -13.03 4.41
#